data_AF-A0AAX2R868-F1
#
_entry.id   AF-A0AAX2R868-F1
#
_cell.length_a   1.000
_cell.length_b   1.000
_cell.length_c   1.000
_cell.angle_alpha   90.00
_cell.angle_beta   90.00
_cell.angle_gamma   90.00
#
_symmetry.space_group_name_H-M   'P 1'
#
loop_
_entity.id
_entity.type
_entity.pdbx_description
1 polymer ?
#
loop_
_entity_poly.entity_id
_entity_poly.type
_entity_poly.pdbx_seq_one_letter_code
_entity_poly.pdbx_strand_id
1 'polypeptide(L)'
;MSVIMVLSAYAQKSTSIKAFEYPDYLCPNPYTGKPIYGGNTLEISYSEKKNSYGIDFRYGYIRYMINLTYKGMDNGRYIYTGFEIENMAEAIVMTSTKLSRFLDNYGQVQNETFEKDKLIELHIGGSGSLSVYPIKDTPESRKRIAEKTGKQEAENAARNKLEELYPYAVAYLQDSLKQQVVKEFFDNGGEVKSFNLEPYSFHTYVAVIDTNKQVTVIQKDEVILNTKLQDEQLHGEIDYKPLSMEGKTAKVINGKVFFSMTFHPELNIKEHRGKVIYDKHGFSYFENTKVSYAAPNQFTPMEDMKKMIENSIAKKGEYFLYWEILDNRLVYLSYKRMGTGVFKVHEPVEVYSIYK
;
A
#
# COMPACT_ATOMS: atom_id res chain seq x y z
N MET A 1 -15.03 -51.63 -54.54
CA MET A 1 -14.59 -50.45 -53.77
C MET A 1 -14.59 -49.28 -54.74
N SER A 2 -15.63 -48.44 -54.75
CA SER A 2 -15.83 -47.27 -53.85
C SER A 2 -14.95 -46.10 -54.28
N VAL A 3 -15.38 -44.85 -54.41
CA VAL A 3 -16.67 -44.14 -54.33
C VAL A 3 -16.41 -42.82 -55.09
N ILE A 4 -17.39 -42.33 -55.84
CA ILE A 4 -17.43 -40.97 -56.40
C ILE A 4 -17.48 -39.98 -55.23
N MET A 5 -16.52 -39.06 -55.11
CA MET A 5 -16.66 -37.89 -54.24
C MET A 5 -16.73 -36.63 -55.10
N VAL A 6 -17.97 -36.21 -55.35
CA VAL A 6 -18.31 -34.88 -55.86
C VAL A 6 -18.85 -34.06 -54.68
N LEU A 7 -18.30 -32.86 -54.55
CA LEU A 7 -18.80 -31.66 -53.87
C LEU A 7 -19.18 -31.74 -52.39
N SER A 8 -18.46 -30.98 -51.57
CA SER A 8 -18.91 -29.63 -51.21
C SER A 8 -17.85 -28.92 -50.38
N ALA A 9 -17.14 -27.99 -51.02
CA ALA A 9 -16.52 -26.90 -50.28
C ALA A 9 -17.67 -26.05 -49.72
N TYR A 10 -18.07 -26.32 -48.48
CA TYR A 10 -18.88 -25.38 -47.73
C TYR A 10 -18.04 -24.11 -47.56
N ALA A 11 -18.35 -23.11 -48.38
CA ALA A 11 -17.86 -21.76 -48.20
C ALA A 11 -18.27 -21.29 -46.80
N GLN A 12 -17.32 -21.26 -45.87
CA GLN A 12 -17.49 -20.60 -44.59
C GLN A 12 -17.52 -19.10 -44.89
N LYS A 13 -18.72 -18.57 -45.10
CA LYS A 13 -19.00 -17.15 -45.31
C LYS A 13 -18.40 -16.39 -44.12
N SER A 14 -17.28 -15.70 -44.36
CA SER A 14 -16.68 -14.75 -43.41
C SER A 14 -17.81 -13.90 -42.81
N THR A 15 -18.00 -13.97 -41.49
CA THR A 15 -18.94 -13.08 -40.80
C THR A 15 -18.31 -11.69 -40.76
N SER A 16 -18.56 -10.89 -41.80
CA SER A 16 -18.13 -9.51 -41.96
C SER A 16 -18.84 -8.62 -40.92
N ILE A 17 -18.34 -8.61 -39.69
CA ILE A 17 -18.61 -7.54 -38.75
C ILE A 17 -17.59 -6.45 -39.03
N LYS A 18 -18.05 -5.28 -39.49
CA LYS A 18 -17.22 -4.08 -39.59
C LYS A 18 -17.35 -3.33 -38.28
N ALA A 19 -16.25 -3.02 -37.61
CA ALA A 19 -16.24 -2.24 -36.37
C ALA A 19 -15.19 -1.14 -36.45
N PHE A 20 -15.46 -0.04 -35.75
CA PHE A 20 -14.50 1.03 -35.53
C PHE A 20 -14.54 1.46 -34.06
N GLU A 21 -13.39 1.42 -33.42
CA GLU A 21 -13.20 1.83 -32.03
C GLU A 21 -12.65 3.26 -31.99
N TYR A 22 -13.41 4.14 -31.36
CA TYR A 22 -13.01 5.51 -31.08
C TYR A 22 -12.25 5.53 -29.74
N PRO A 23 -11.05 6.12 -29.73
CA PRO A 23 -10.19 6.08 -28.55
C PRO A 23 -10.69 7.00 -27.44
N ASP A 24 -11.55 7.97 -27.78
CA ASP A 24 -12.24 8.88 -26.85
C ASP A 24 -13.58 9.30 -27.44
N TYR A 25 -14.47 9.79 -26.59
CA TYR A 25 -15.67 10.50 -27.00
C TYR A 25 -16.06 11.58 -25.99
N LEU A 26 -16.78 12.60 -26.45
CA LEU A 26 -17.31 13.66 -25.59
C LEU A 26 -18.78 13.44 -25.25
N CYS A 27 -19.17 13.95 -24.10
CA CYS A 27 -20.55 14.12 -23.70
C CYS A 27 -20.74 15.50 -23.03
N PRO A 28 -21.96 16.04 -22.98
CA PRO A 28 -22.26 17.26 -22.23
C PRO A 28 -22.09 17.03 -20.73
N ASN A 29 -21.37 17.94 -20.06
CA ASN A 29 -21.34 17.98 -18.61
C ASN A 29 -22.76 18.25 -18.07
N PRO A 30 -23.28 17.47 -17.12
CA PRO A 30 -24.66 17.57 -16.67
C PRO A 30 -24.99 18.92 -15.99
N TYR A 31 -23.99 19.62 -15.47
CA TYR A 31 -24.17 20.89 -14.75
C TYR A 31 -23.88 22.12 -15.61
N THR A 32 -22.96 22.01 -16.57
CA THR A 32 -22.46 23.17 -17.34
C THR A 32 -22.77 23.10 -18.83
N GLY A 33 -23.18 21.94 -19.34
CA GLY A 33 -23.39 21.68 -20.77
C GLY A 33 -22.11 21.71 -21.61
N LYS A 34 -20.94 22.00 -21.02
CA LYS A 34 -19.65 22.02 -21.72
C LYS A 34 -19.18 20.61 -22.05
N PRO A 35 -18.39 20.43 -23.13
CA PRO A 35 -17.81 19.12 -23.44
C PRO A 35 -16.93 18.59 -22.32
N ILE A 36 -17.15 17.33 -21.97
CA ILE A 36 -16.27 16.52 -21.11
C ILE A 36 -16.04 15.17 -21.78
N TYR A 37 -14.92 14.53 -21.49
CA TYR A 37 -14.65 13.16 -21.95
C TYR A 37 -15.55 12.18 -21.20
N GLY A 38 -16.32 11.38 -21.94
CA GLY A 38 -17.26 10.41 -21.38
C GLY A 38 -16.63 9.07 -21.00
N GLY A 39 -15.53 8.71 -21.67
CA GLY A 39 -14.79 7.46 -21.48
C GLY A 39 -13.78 7.20 -22.62
N ASN A 40 -13.04 6.10 -22.50
CA ASN A 40 -11.96 5.69 -23.41
C ASN A 40 -12.30 4.48 -24.29
N THR A 41 -13.57 4.06 -24.31
CA THR A 41 -14.05 2.91 -25.09
C THR A 41 -15.38 3.29 -25.72
N LEU A 42 -15.39 3.61 -27.01
CA LEU A 42 -16.61 3.74 -27.82
C LEU A 42 -16.41 2.98 -29.12
N GLU A 43 -17.07 1.85 -29.26
CA GLU A 43 -17.09 1.06 -30.50
C GLU A 43 -18.43 1.24 -31.20
N ILE A 44 -18.36 1.44 -32.52
CA ILE A 44 -19.52 1.33 -33.41
C ILE A 44 -19.25 0.17 -34.36
N SER A 45 -20.21 -0.73 -34.47
CA SER A 45 -20.09 -1.91 -35.32
C SER A 45 -21.33 -2.12 -36.19
N TYR A 46 -21.16 -2.89 -37.27
CA TYR A 46 -22.23 -3.29 -38.18
C TYR A 46 -22.04 -4.74 -38.60
N SER A 47 -23.10 -5.52 -38.48
CA SER A 47 -23.16 -6.92 -38.91
C SER A 47 -24.01 -7.03 -40.17
N GLU A 48 -23.38 -7.34 -41.31
CA GLU A 48 -24.10 -7.59 -42.56
C GLU A 48 -25.07 -8.79 -42.42
N LYS A 49 -24.65 -9.83 -41.68
CA LYS A 49 -25.47 -11.04 -41.45
C LYS A 49 -26.77 -10.73 -40.71
N LYS A 50 -26.71 -9.86 -39.70
CA LYS A 50 -27.88 -9.48 -38.88
C LYS A 50 -28.58 -8.22 -39.40
N ASN A 51 -27.99 -7.54 -40.38
CA ASN A 51 -28.37 -6.20 -40.82
C ASN A 51 -28.60 -5.24 -39.64
N SER A 52 -27.70 -5.29 -38.66
CA SER A 52 -27.83 -4.58 -37.39
C SER A 52 -26.54 -3.83 -37.04
N TYR A 53 -26.68 -2.72 -36.33
CA TYR A 53 -25.59 -1.96 -35.74
C TYR A 53 -25.38 -2.35 -34.28
N GLY A 54 -24.15 -2.23 -33.81
CA GLY A 54 -23.76 -2.28 -32.41
C GLY A 54 -23.17 -0.94 -31.97
N ILE A 55 -23.47 -0.52 -30.74
CA ILE A 55 -22.75 0.57 -30.07
C ILE A 55 -22.36 0.07 -28.68
N ASP A 56 -21.07 0.01 -28.39
CA ASP A 56 -20.52 -0.43 -27.10
C ASP A 56 -19.69 0.70 -26.50
N PHE A 57 -20.04 1.17 -25.31
CA PHE A 57 -19.28 2.22 -24.66
C PHE A 57 -19.42 2.22 -23.14
N ARG A 58 -18.48 2.89 -22.47
CA ARG A 58 -18.52 3.11 -21.02
C ARG A 58 -18.73 4.57 -20.69
N TYR A 59 -19.78 4.85 -19.93
CA TYR A 59 -20.02 6.17 -19.34
C TYR A 59 -19.92 6.08 -17.81
N GLY A 60 -18.87 6.69 -17.25
CA GLY A 60 -18.51 6.47 -15.85
C GLY A 60 -18.15 5.01 -15.58
N TYR A 61 -18.82 4.37 -14.62
CA TYR A 61 -18.62 2.96 -14.27
C TYR A 61 -19.54 1.98 -15.03
N ILE A 62 -20.48 2.49 -15.83
CA ILE A 62 -21.50 1.69 -16.50
C ILE A 62 -21.07 1.43 -17.95
N ARG A 63 -21.14 0.17 -18.39
CA ARG A 63 -20.99 -0.22 -19.80
C ARG A 63 -22.37 -0.36 -20.43
N TYR A 64 -22.52 0.17 -21.64
CA TYR A 64 -23.72 0.04 -22.45
C TYR A 64 -23.38 -0.74 -23.70
N MET A 65 -24.10 -1.83 -23.95
CA MET A 65 -23.94 -2.63 -25.17
C MET A 65 -25.27 -2.63 -25.91
N ILE A 66 -25.37 -1.91 -27.02
CA ILE A 66 -26.65 -1.63 -27.67
C ILE A 66 -26.68 -2.30 -29.04
N ASN A 67 -27.73 -3.07 -29.30
CA ASN A 67 -28.02 -3.63 -30.62
C ASN A 67 -29.16 -2.85 -31.27
N LEU A 68 -28.97 -2.44 -32.53
CA LEU A 68 -29.85 -1.51 -33.23
C LEU A 68 -30.12 -1.95 -34.66
N THR A 69 -31.33 -1.66 -35.16
CA THR A 69 -31.69 -1.78 -36.57
C THR A 69 -32.12 -0.44 -37.12
N TYR A 70 -31.70 -0.09 -38.33
CA TYR A 70 -32.10 1.14 -39.00
C TYR A 70 -33.60 1.14 -39.32
N LYS A 71 -34.31 2.23 -38.97
CA LYS A 71 -35.76 2.37 -39.20
C LYS A 71 -36.14 3.40 -40.24
N GLY A 72 -35.25 4.34 -40.56
CA GLY A 72 -35.52 5.38 -41.53
C GLY A 72 -35.00 6.73 -41.08
N MET A 73 -35.56 7.78 -41.66
CA MET A 73 -35.20 9.16 -41.36
C MET A 73 -36.46 9.89 -40.88
N ASP A 74 -36.32 10.68 -39.82
CA ASP A 74 -37.39 11.51 -39.27
C ASP A 74 -36.80 12.85 -38.83
N ASN A 75 -37.49 13.95 -39.14
CA ASN A 75 -37.04 15.32 -38.85
C ASN A 75 -35.55 15.58 -39.18
N GLY A 76 -35.07 15.05 -40.30
CA GLY A 76 -33.69 15.22 -40.75
C GLY A 76 -32.64 14.38 -39.99
N ARG A 77 -33.05 13.44 -39.14
CA ARG A 77 -32.18 12.54 -38.38
C ARG A 77 -32.43 11.09 -38.74
N TYR A 78 -31.37 10.29 -38.75
CA TYR A 78 -31.46 8.85 -38.93
C TYR A 78 -31.84 8.18 -37.62
N ILE A 79 -32.91 7.39 -37.66
CA ILE A 79 -33.45 6.67 -36.49
C ILE A 79 -33.06 5.20 -36.57
N TYR A 80 -32.60 4.70 -35.41
CA TYR A 80 -32.29 3.30 -35.17
C TYR A 80 -33.00 2.86 -33.90
N THR A 81 -33.54 1.66 -33.88
CA THR A 81 -34.22 1.11 -32.69
C THR A 81 -33.72 -0.30 -32.39
N GLY A 82 -33.73 -0.66 -31.11
CA GLY A 82 -33.39 -1.99 -30.66
C GLY A 82 -33.37 -2.04 -29.15
N PHE A 83 -32.33 -2.63 -28.57
CA PHE A 83 -32.25 -2.84 -27.13
C PHE A 83 -30.81 -2.78 -26.61
N GLU A 84 -30.68 -2.34 -25.36
CA GLU A 84 -29.47 -2.55 -24.56
C GLU A 84 -29.43 -4.02 -24.13
N ILE A 85 -28.30 -4.69 -24.32
CA ILE A 85 -28.16 -6.14 -24.28
C ILE A 85 -28.25 -6.67 -22.84
N GLU A 86 -27.68 -5.98 -21.86
CA GLU A 86 -27.64 -6.49 -20.49
C GLU A 86 -29.02 -6.43 -19.83
N ASN A 87 -29.71 -5.30 -19.96
CA ASN A 87 -30.98 -5.04 -19.28
C ASN A 87 -32.20 -5.29 -20.18
N MET A 88 -31.98 -5.62 -21.46
CA MET A 88 -33.02 -5.76 -22.49
C MET A 88 -33.93 -4.53 -22.60
N ALA A 89 -33.42 -3.36 -22.19
CA ALA A 89 -34.14 -2.10 -22.20
C ALA A 89 -34.26 -1.59 -23.63
N GLU A 90 -35.42 -1.04 -23.99
CA GLU A 90 -35.61 -0.43 -25.31
C GLU A 90 -34.60 0.70 -25.52
N ALA A 91 -33.97 0.69 -26.70
CA ALA A 91 -32.98 1.67 -27.09
C ALA A 91 -33.37 2.33 -28.42
N ILE A 92 -33.37 3.65 -28.44
CA ILE A 92 -33.55 4.47 -29.64
C ILE A 92 -32.30 5.31 -29.83
N VAL A 93 -31.72 5.24 -31.02
CA VAL A 93 -30.56 6.07 -31.39
C VAL A 93 -30.93 6.99 -32.53
N MET A 94 -30.62 8.26 -32.36
CA MET A 94 -30.85 9.31 -33.35
C MET A 94 -29.55 10.01 -33.70
N THR A 95 -29.26 10.07 -34.99
CA THR A 95 -28.00 10.64 -35.50
C THR A 95 -28.27 11.63 -36.62
N SER A 96 -27.46 12.67 -36.71
CA SER A 96 -27.50 13.62 -37.84
C SER A 96 -26.90 13.02 -39.12
N THR A 97 -26.10 11.97 -38.98
CA THR A 97 -25.40 11.27 -40.07
C THR A 97 -25.56 9.75 -39.88
N LYS A 98 -25.68 8.97 -40.95
CA LYS A 98 -25.82 7.50 -40.84
C LYS A 98 -24.69 6.89 -40.00
N LEU A 99 -25.04 5.96 -39.10
CA LEU A 99 -24.09 5.18 -38.29
C LEU A 99 -23.01 4.49 -39.13
N SER A 100 -23.31 4.10 -40.37
CA SER A 100 -22.32 3.52 -41.29
C SER A 100 -21.11 4.43 -41.53
N ARG A 101 -21.29 5.75 -41.52
CA ARG A 101 -20.18 6.70 -41.72
C ARG A 101 -19.23 6.71 -40.53
N PHE A 102 -19.74 6.49 -39.33
CA PHE A 102 -18.94 6.37 -38.12
C PHE A 102 -18.09 5.09 -38.08
N LEU A 103 -18.32 4.13 -38.98
CA LEU A 103 -17.41 2.99 -39.16
C LEU A 103 -16.12 3.37 -39.90
N ASP A 104 -16.03 4.60 -40.44
CA ASP A 104 -14.90 5.12 -41.20
C ASP A 104 -14.24 6.31 -40.49
N ASN A 105 -14.12 6.24 -39.16
CA ASN A 105 -13.51 7.28 -38.32
C ASN A 105 -14.15 8.68 -38.47
N TYR A 106 -15.48 8.73 -38.56
CA TYR A 106 -16.24 9.98 -38.65
C TYR A 106 -16.52 10.55 -37.27
N GLY A 107 -15.50 11.12 -36.63
CA GLY A 107 -15.61 11.81 -35.35
C GLY A 107 -15.35 13.32 -35.44
N GLN A 108 -15.49 14.00 -34.31
CA GLN A 108 -15.10 15.40 -34.14
C GLN A 108 -13.58 15.53 -34.08
N VAL A 109 -13.04 16.67 -34.53
CA VAL A 109 -11.59 16.94 -34.47
C VAL A 109 -11.23 17.77 -33.24
N GLN A 110 -12.09 18.71 -32.86
CA GLN A 110 -11.94 19.58 -31.69
C GLN A 110 -12.62 18.96 -30.45
N ASN A 111 -12.26 19.47 -29.27
CA ASN A 111 -12.85 19.00 -28.01
C ASN A 111 -13.46 20.13 -27.15
N GLU A 112 -13.40 21.37 -27.63
CA GLU A 112 -13.88 22.56 -26.93
C GLU A 112 -15.35 22.87 -27.20
N THR A 113 -15.87 22.42 -28.35
CA THR A 113 -17.28 22.61 -28.73
C THR A 113 -17.85 21.36 -29.43
N PHE A 114 -19.16 21.28 -29.52
CA PHE A 114 -19.87 20.16 -30.16
C PHE A 114 -20.17 20.43 -31.63
N GLU A 115 -19.71 19.55 -32.50
CA GLU A 115 -20.10 19.43 -33.91
C GLU A 115 -21.44 18.67 -34.00
N LYS A 116 -22.53 19.40 -34.24
CA LYS A 116 -23.90 18.86 -34.25
C LYS A 116 -24.10 17.68 -35.23
N ASP A 117 -23.33 17.61 -36.30
CA ASP A 117 -23.42 16.56 -37.31
C ASP A 117 -22.75 15.24 -36.87
N LYS A 118 -21.97 15.28 -35.77
CA LYS A 118 -21.31 14.13 -35.13
C LYS A 118 -22.08 13.58 -33.92
N LEU A 119 -23.20 14.19 -33.56
CA LEU A 119 -24.02 13.74 -32.45
C LEU A 119 -24.60 12.35 -32.72
N ILE A 120 -24.35 11.45 -31.77
CA ILE A 120 -25.07 10.21 -31.55
C ILE A 120 -25.87 10.38 -30.28
N GLU A 121 -27.18 10.55 -30.41
CA GLU A 121 -28.08 10.65 -29.27
C GLU A 121 -28.70 9.29 -28.99
N LEU A 122 -28.56 8.82 -27.77
CA LEU A 122 -29.04 7.51 -27.32
C LEU A 122 -30.10 7.72 -26.25
N HIS A 123 -31.26 7.12 -26.44
CA HIS A 123 -32.31 7.03 -25.43
C HIS A 123 -32.43 5.58 -25.01
N ILE A 124 -32.14 5.30 -23.75
CA ILE A 124 -32.20 3.95 -23.19
C ILE A 124 -33.27 3.95 -22.10
N GLY A 125 -34.25 3.05 -22.22
CA GLY A 125 -35.35 2.91 -21.27
C GLY A 125 -34.82 2.80 -19.83
N GLY A 126 -35.32 3.67 -18.95
CA GLY A 126 -34.91 3.74 -17.54
C GLY A 126 -33.58 4.46 -17.25
N SER A 127 -32.70 4.66 -18.24
CA SER A 127 -31.41 5.36 -18.08
C SER A 127 -31.42 6.81 -18.58
N GLY A 128 -32.44 7.19 -19.36
CA GLY A 128 -32.57 8.53 -19.93
C GLY A 128 -31.79 8.70 -21.24
N SER A 129 -31.55 9.97 -21.60
CA SER A 129 -30.91 10.36 -22.86
C SER A 129 -29.43 10.65 -22.65
N LEU A 130 -28.58 10.09 -23.51
CA LEU A 130 -27.14 10.34 -23.54
C LEU A 130 -26.77 10.95 -24.90
N SER A 131 -25.98 12.01 -24.87
CA SER A 131 -25.39 12.61 -26.07
C SER A 131 -23.92 12.23 -26.15
N VAL A 132 -23.56 11.49 -27.19
CA VAL A 132 -22.22 10.99 -27.44
C VAL A 132 -21.69 11.62 -28.72
N TYR A 133 -20.46 12.11 -28.65
CA TYR A 133 -19.75 12.66 -29.80
C TYR A 133 -18.39 11.97 -29.94
N PRO A 134 -18.23 11.03 -30.89
CA PRO A 134 -16.97 10.33 -31.09
C PRO A 134 -15.84 11.32 -31.40
N ILE A 135 -14.67 11.16 -30.76
CA ILE A 135 -13.47 11.93 -31.12
C ILE A 135 -12.70 11.17 -32.18
N LYS A 136 -12.40 11.83 -33.29
CA LYS A 136 -11.68 11.25 -34.41
C LYS A 136 -10.33 10.67 -33.94
N ASP A 137 -10.05 9.45 -34.38
CA ASP A 137 -8.76 8.82 -34.17
C ASP A 137 -7.71 9.49 -35.09
N THR A 138 -6.76 10.18 -34.47
CA THR A 138 -5.70 10.97 -35.12
C THR A 138 -4.38 10.70 -34.42
N PRO A 139 -3.22 10.87 -35.09
CA PRO A 139 -1.92 10.78 -34.43
C PRO A 139 -1.84 11.67 -33.18
N GLU A 140 -2.42 12.87 -33.22
CA GLU A 140 -2.46 13.81 -32.11
C GLU A 140 -3.34 13.33 -30.95
N SER A 141 -4.51 12.73 -31.21
CA SER A 141 -5.35 12.17 -30.15
C SER A 141 -4.71 10.94 -29.52
N ARG A 142 -4.12 10.04 -30.31
CA ARG A 142 -3.33 8.91 -29.80
C ARG A 142 -2.17 9.34 -28.93
N LYS A 143 -1.42 10.37 -29.35
CA LYS A 143 -0.31 10.92 -28.55
C LYS A 143 -0.80 11.44 -27.20
N ARG A 144 -1.91 12.20 -27.20
CA ARG A 144 -2.51 12.75 -25.97
C ARG A 144 -2.98 11.67 -25.01
N ILE A 145 -3.57 10.60 -25.53
CA ILE A 145 -4.01 9.44 -24.73
C ILE A 145 -2.80 8.69 -24.19
N ALA A 146 -1.79 8.41 -25.01
CA ALA A 146 -0.57 7.76 -24.58
C ALA A 146 0.15 8.57 -23.48
N GLU A 147 0.21 9.89 -23.60
CA GLU A 147 0.77 10.78 -22.57
C GLU A 147 -0.04 10.73 -21.26
N LYS A 148 -1.39 10.74 -21.35
CA LYS A 148 -2.26 10.65 -20.18
C LYS A 148 -2.13 9.30 -19.48
N THR A 149 -2.20 8.21 -20.24
CA THR A 149 -2.05 6.84 -19.72
C THR A 149 -0.66 6.63 -19.15
N GLY A 150 0.40 7.06 -19.85
CA GLY A 150 1.78 6.96 -19.36
C GLY A 150 2.01 7.74 -18.07
N LYS A 151 1.44 8.95 -17.94
CA LYS A 151 1.48 9.70 -16.66
C LYS A 151 0.77 8.95 -15.54
N GLN A 152 -0.41 8.38 -15.81
CA GLN A 152 -1.18 7.64 -14.82
C GLN A 152 -0.50 6.33 -14.41
N GLU A 153 0.11 5.61 -15.36
CA GLU A 153 0.91 4.41 -15.10
C GLU A 153 2.15 4.73 -14.27
N ALA A 154 2.87 5.82 -14.59
CA ALA A 154 4.02 6.28 -13.82
C ALA A 154 3.62 6.66 -12.38
N GLU A 155 2.53 7.41 -12.22
CA GLU A 155 2.00 7.77 -10.90
C GLU A 155 1.58 6.54 -10.09
N ASN A 156 0.87 5.59 -10.72
CA ASN A 156 0.48 4.33 -10.09
C ASN A 156 1.71 3.49 -9.67
N ALA A 157 2.74 3.42 -10.52
CA ALA A 157 3.98 2.71 -10.21
C ALA A 157 4.71 3.35 -9.02
N ALA A 158 4.77 4.68 -8.98
CA ALA A 158 5.33 5.41 -7.84
C ALA A 158 4.51 5.21 -6.56
N ARG A 159 3.18 5.24 -6.63
CA ARG A 159 2.31 4.93 -5.49
C ARG A 159 2.56 3.52 -4.95
N ASN A 160 2.57 2.51 -5.82
CA ASN A 160 2.79 1.11 -5.42
C ASN A 160 4.16 0.95 -4.75
N LYS A 161 5.20 1.62 -5.28
CA LYS A 161 6.53 1.62 -4.67
C LYS A 161 6.53 2.24 -3.26
N LEU A 162 5.81 3.34 -3.06
CA LEU A 162 5.65 3.95 -1.73
C LEU A 162 4.96 2.98 -0.77
N GLU A 163 3.88 2.33 -1.20
CA GLU A 163 3.12 1.37 -0.38
C GLU A 163 3.95 0.13 -0.01
N GLU A 164 4.84 -0.33 -0.89
CA GLU A 164 5.74 -1.45 -0.63
C GLU A 164 6.88 -1.08 0.34
N LEU A 165 7.62 -0.01 0.03
CA LEU A 165 8.90 0.26 0.69
C LEU A 165 8.75 1.03 2.01
N TYR A 166 7.75 1.90 2.13
CA TYR A 166 7.60 2.75 3.31
C TYR A 166 7.42 1.95 4.61
N PRO A 167 6.50 0.95 4.71
CA PRO A 167 6.33 0.19 5.95
C PRO A 167 7.60 -0.57 6.36
N TYR A 168 8.29 -1.15 5.37
CA TYR A 168 9.56 -1.85 5.59
C TYR A 168 10.64 -0.90 6.11
N ALA A 169 10.80 0.27 5.48
CA ALA A 169 11.82 1.24 5.86
C ALA A 169 11.61 1.77 7.29
N VAL A 170 10.34 2.03 7.65
CA VAL A 170 9.99 2.48 9.00
C VAL A 170 10.32 1.41 10.03
N ALA A 171 9.90 0.16 9.80
CA ALA A 171 10.19 -0.94 10.71
C ALA A 171 11.69 -1.19 10.87
N TYR A 172 12.43 -1.17 9.75
CA TYR A 172 13.88 -1.37 9.73
C TYR A 172 14.61 -0.29 10.53
N LEU A 173 14.31 1.00 10.27
CA LEU A 173 14.98 2.09 10.96
C LEU A 173 14.63 2.09 12.46
N GLN A 174 13.36 1.82 12.81
CA GLN A 174 12.95 1.73 14.20
C GLN A 174 13.68 0.62 14.96
N ASP A 175 13.85 -0.57 14.36
CA ASP A 175 14.61 -1.66 14.96
C ASP A 175 16.09 -1.30 15.10
N SER A 176 16.70 -0.74 14.05
CA SER A 176 18.10 -0.30 14.08
C SER A 176 18.36 0.71 15.19
N LEU A 177 17.48 1.70 15.36
CA LEU A 177 17.60 2.72 16.42
C LEU A 177 17.42 2.10 17.82
N LYS A 178 16.47 1.18 18.01
CA LYS A 178 16.32 0.43 19.27
C LYS A 178 17.60 -0.34 19.63
N GLN A 179 18.17 -1.05 18.67
CA GLN A 179 19.41 -1.79 18.87
C GLN A 179 20.59 -0.87 19.20
N GLN A 180 20.65 0.33 18.60
CA GLN A 180 21.67 1.33 18.95
C GLN A 180 21.53 1.83 20.38
N VAL A 181 20.32 2.14 20.84
CA VAL A 181 20.03 2.55 22.23
C VAL A 181 20.45 1.46 23.22
N VAL A 182 20.03 0.20 22.97
CA VAL A 182 20.37 -0.95 23.82
C VAL A 182 21.88 -1.19 23.84
N LYS A 183 22.54 -1.11 22.68
CA LYS A 183 23.99 -1.26 22.60
C LYS A 183 24.70 -0.19 23.41
N GLU A 184 24.35 1.08 23.25
CA GLU A 184 24.94 2.19 24.00
C GLU A 184 24.77 2.02 25.51
N PHE A 185 23.58 1.59 25.95
CA PHE A 185 23.29 1.31 27.35
C PHE A 185 24.24 0.27 27.95
N PHE A 186 24.49 -0.83 27.24
CA PHE A 186 25.43 -1.86 27.70
C PHE A 186 26.90 -1.42 27.60
N ASP A 187 27.27 -0.66 26.57
CA ASP A 187 28.65 -0.20 26.36
C ASP A 187 29.08 0.87 27.39
N ASN A 188 28.12 1.63 27.94
CA ASN A 188 28.36 2.75 28.84
C ASN A 188 27.84 2.54 30.27
N GLY A 189 27.76 1.29 30.72
CA GLY A 189 27.43 0.98 32.12
C GLY A 189 26.05 1.48 32.57
N GLY A 190 25.05 1.40 31.70
CA GLY A 190 23.68 1.81 31.98
C GLY A 190 23.33 3.25 31.57
N GLU A 191 24.28 4.02 31.03
CA GLU A 191 24.03 5.36 30.52
C GLU A 191 23.78 5.36 28.99
N VAL A 192 22.80 6.15 28.53
CA VAL A 192 22.60 6.44 27.10
C VAL A 192 22.65 7.95 26.90
N LYS A 193 23.74 8.42 26.29
CA LYS A 193 24.02 9.86 26.10
C LYS A 193 23.50 10.36 24.77
N SER A 194 23.61 9.55 23.71
CA SER A 194 23.34 10.02 22.34
C SER A 194 21.86 10.16 21.98
N PHE A 195 20.96 9.65 22.84
CA PHE A 195 19.52 9.63 22.62
C PHE A 195 18.68 10.33 23.69
N ASN A 196 19.26 10.87 24.77
CA ASN A 196 18.54 11.45 25.91
C ASN A 196 17.27 10.67 26.35
N LEU A 197 17.37 9.81 27.36
CA LEU A 197 16.24 8.99 27.81
C LEU A 197 15.23 9.72 28.72
N GLU A 198 15.27 11.06 28.81
CA GLU A 198 14.28 11.81 29.58
C GLU A 198 12.86 11.56 29.08
N PRO A 199 11.84 11.54 29.97
CA PRO A 199 10.44 11.44 29.57
C PRO A 199 10.10 12.50 28.52
N TYR A 200 9.39 12.09 27.47
CA TYR A 200 9.03 12.96 26.33
C TYR A 200 10.18 13.40 25.44
N SER A 201 11.38 12.81 25.57
CA SER A 201 12.42 12.97 24.56
C SER A 201 12.03 12.27 23.26
N PHE A 202 12.27 12.94 22.15
CA PHE A 202 12.04 12.39 20.83
C PHE A 202 13.06 12.94 19.85
N HIS A 203 13.40 12.09 18.89
CA HIS A 203 14.30 12.44 17.81
C HIS A 203 13.58 12.31 16.48
N THR A 204 13.64 13.34 15.65
CA THR A 204 13.08 13.30 14.30
C THR A 204 14.15 12.83 13.33
N TYR A 205 13.82 11.83 12.52
CA TYR A 205 14.69 11.31 11.48
C TYR A 205 14.07 11.56 10.13
N VAL A 206 14.88 12.07 9.20
CA VAL A 206 14.56 12.06 7.78
C VAL A 206 15.45 11.01 7.12
N ALA A 207 14.83 10.13 6.34
CA ALA A 207 15.52 9.00 5.73
C ALA A 207 14.98 8.72 4.33
N VAL A 208 15.74 7.91 3.59
CA VAL A 208 15.35 7.40 2.28
C VAL A 208 15.57 5.90 2.22
N ILE A 209 14.70 5.22 1.49
CA ILE A 209 14.88 3.84 1.06
C ILE A 209 14.95 3.78 -0.47
N ASP A 210 15.96 3.07 -0.96
CA ASP A 210 16.14 2.81 -2.39
C ASP A 210 15.47 1.48 -2.82
N THR A 211 15.52 1.18 -4.12
CA THR A 211 14.96 -0.06 -4.68
C THR A 211 15.69 -1.33 -4.24
N ASN A 212 16.91 -1.21 -3.70
CA ASN A 212 17.68 -2.32 -3.12
C ASN A 212 17.34 -2.54 -1.64
N LYS A 213 16.32 -1.84 -1.12
CA LYS A 213 15.89 -1.86 0.28
C LYS A 213 16.96 -1.34 1.25
N GLN A 214 17.88 -0.51 0.77
CA GLN A 214 18.85 0.14 1.64
C GLN A 214 18.25 1.41 2.24
N VAL A 215 18.21 1.46 3.57
CA VAL A 215 17.73 2.62 4.33
C VAL A 215 18.92 3.50 4.71
N THR A 216 18.88 4.78 4.33
CA THR A 216 19.91 5.76 4.67
C THR A 216 19.28 6.93 5.44
N VAL A 217 19.85 7.26 6.59
CA VAL A 217 19.46 8.46 7.36
C VAL A 217 20.10 9.69 6.73
N ILE A 218 19.28 10.68 6.45
CA ILE A 218 19.66 11.95 5.82
C ILE A 218 19.88 13.02 6.88
N GLN A 219 19.00 13.06 7.89
CA GLN A 219 18.98 14.08 8.92
C GLN A 219 18.51 13.45 10.24
N LYS A 220 19.15 13.84 11.34
CA LYS A 220 18.70 13.59 12.71
C LYS A 220 18.48 14.95 13.36
N ASP A 221 17.25 15.22 13.78
CA ASP A 221 16.81 16.50 14.32
C ASP A 221 17.19 17.65 13.38
N GLU A 222 18.05 18.57 13.81
CA GLU A 222 18.54 19.68 12.97
C GLU A 222 19.86 19.35 12.24
N VAL A 223 20.45 18.19 12.52
CA VAL A 223 21.78 17.82 12.02
C VAL A 223 21.67 17.03 10.72
N ILE A 224 22.27 17.56 9.66
CA ILE A 224 22.32 16.95 8.33
C ILE A 224 23.48 15.95 8.26
N LEU A 225 23.15 14.70 8.00
CA LEU A 225 24.11 13.59 7.88
C LEU A 225 24.46 13.27 6.42
N ASN A 226 23.56 13.60 5.47
CA ASN A 226 23.80 13.39 4.05
C ASN A 226 23.25 14.55 3.19
N THR A 227 24.13 15.50 2.85
CA THR A 227 23.76 16.69 2.07
C THR A 227 23.30 16.37 0.65
N LYS A 228 23.87 15.32 0.01
CA LYS A 228 23.50 14.93 -1.35
C LYS A 228 22.05 14.42 -1.41
N LEU A 229 21.67 13.55 -0.47
CA LEU A 229 20.30 13.03 -0.41
C LEU A 229 19.30 14.07 0.08
N GLN A 230 19.74 15.02 0.92
CA GLN A 230 18.91 16.17 1.30
C GLN A 230 18.61 17.06 0.10
N ASP A 231 19.62 17.38 -0.72
CA ASP A 231 19.44 18.16 -1.94
C ASP A 231 18.48 17.47 -2.92
N GLU A 232 18.63 16.14 -3.10
CA GLU A 232 17.71 15.33 -3.90
C GLU A 232 16.28 15.38 -3.35
N GLN A 233 16.10 15.34 -2.03
CA GLN A 233 14.77 15.44 -1.41
C GLN A 233 14.10 16.81 -1.63
N LEU A 234 14.89 17.88 -1.70
CA LEU A 234 14.40 19.26 -1.82
C LEU A 234 14.13 19.65 -3.27
N HIS A 235 15.01 19.24 -4.19
CA HIS A 235 15.01 19.70 -5.58
C HIS A 235 14.68 18.62 -6.61
N GLY A 236 14.57 17.35 -6.20
CA GLY A 236 14.24 16.25 -7.09
C GLY A 236 12.81 16.29 -7.62
N GLU A 237 12.60 15.64 -8.77
CA GLU A 237 11.27 15.52 -9.37
C GLU A 237 10.37 14.63 -8.49
N ILE A 238 9.18 15.15 -8.17
CA ILE A 238 8.22 14.43 -7.34
C ILE A 238 7.45 13.48 -8.24
N ASP A 239 7.78 12.19 -8.17
CA ASP A 239 7.05 11.14 -8.90
C ASP A 239 5.66 10.92 -8.30
N TYR A 240 5.56 11.01 -6.97
CA TYR A 240 4.30 10.84 -6.26
C TYR A 240 4.35 11.47 -4.87
N LYS A 241 3.29 12.22 -4.53
CA LYS A 241 3.05 12.76 -3.19
C LYS A 241 1.58 12.56 -2.81
N PRO A 242 1.27 11.80 -1.75
CA PRO A 242 -0.11 11.61 -1.32
C PRO A 242 -0.76 12.95 -0.89
N LEU A 243 -2.00 13.19 -1.32
CA LEU A 243 -2.75 14.44 -1.11
C LEU A 243 -3.22 14.65 0.34
N SER A 244 -3.34 13.57 1.12
CA SER A 244 -3.82 13.57 2.49
C SER A 244 -3.46 12.23 3.11
N MET A 245 -2.69 12.23 4.20
CA MET A 245 -2.75 11.13 5.17
C MET A 245 -2.39 11.64 6.57
N GLU A 246 -3.26 11.29 7.51
CA GLU A 246 -2.99 11.14 8.94
C GLU A 246 -1.52 10.71 9.19
N GLY A 247 -0.63 11.67 9.43
CA GLY A 247 0.73 11.41 9.91
C GLY A 247 1.74 10.77 8.94
N LYS A 248 1.44 10.52 7.66
CA LYS A 248 2.46 9.99 6.71
C LYS A 248 3.18 11.13 5.97
N THR A 249 4.45 11.33 6.30
CA THR A 249 5.34 12.37 5.76
C THR A 249 6.19 11.86 4.56
N ALA A 250 5.74 10.80 3.88
CA ALA A 250 6.51 10.12 2.84
C ALA A 250 6.16 10.60 1.43
N LYS A 251 7.15 10.63 0.54
CA LYS A 251 7.02 10.98 -0.89
C LYS A 251 8.00 10.18 -1.74
N VAL A 252 7.66 10.01 -3.02
CA VAL A 252 8.54 9.38 -4.01
C VAL A 252 9.22 10.46 -4.84
N ILE A 253 10.55 10.41 -4.87
CA ILE A 253 11.40 11.34 -5.63
C ILE A 253 12.45 10.52 -6.35
N ASN A 254 12.60 10.73 -7.66
CA ASN A 254 13.57 10.04 -8.51
C ASN A 254 13.58 8.51 -8.29
N GLY A 255 12.40 7.93 -8.10
CA GLY A 255 12.19 6.50 -7.87
C GLY A 255 12.59 5.98 -6.48
N LYS A 256 12.92 6.84 -5.52
CA LYS A 256 13.23 6.50 -4.11
C LYS A 256 12.14 7.01 -3.18
N VAL A 257 11.97 6.35 -2.04
CA VAL A 257 10.95 6.75 -1.05
C VAL A 257 11.64 7.51 0.09
N PHE A 258 11.35 8.80 0.18
CA PHE A 258 11.80 9.67 1.25
C PHE A 258 10.71 9.76 2.31
N PHE A 259 11.09 9.73 3.57
CA PHE A 259 10.14 9.78 4.69
C PHE A 259 10.73 10.45 5.92
N SER A 260 9.86 10.87 6.83
CA SER A 260 10.22 11.34 8.15
C SER A 260 9.53 10.49 9.22
N MET A 261 10.23 10.23 10.33
CA MET A 261 9.67 9.54 11.49
C MET A 261 10.15 10.20 12.77
N THR A 262 9.34 10.05 13.82
CA THR A 262 9.74 10.41 15.18
C THR A 262 10.06 9.13 15.95
N PHE A 263 11.22 9.08 16.56
CA PHE A 263 11.67 7.98 17.39
C PHE A 263 11.69 8.39 18.87
N HIS A 264 11.03 7.59 19.69
CA HIS A 264 11.04 7.71 21.14
C HIS A 264 11.99 6.64 21.70
N PRO A 265 13.16 7.03 22.21
CA PRO A 265 14.11 6.09 22.78
C PRO A 265 13.61 5.63 24.15
N GLU A 266 13.32 4.34 24.27
CA GLU A 266 12.83 3.74 25.51
C GLU A 266 13.60 2.45 25.80
N LEU A 267 13.97 2.27 27.07
CA LEU A 267 14.54 1.04 27.58
C LEU A 267 13.50 0.30 28.42
N ASN A 268 13.09 -0.87 27.96
CA ASN A 268 12.13 -1.70 28.67
C ASN A 268 12.85 -2.67 29.61
N ILE A 269 13.44 -2.13 30.69
CA ILE A 269 14.07 -2.94 31.73
C ILE A 269 12.96 -3.65 32.52
N LYS A 270 13.02 -4.98 32.56
CA LYS A 270 12.09 -5.83 33.30
C LYS A 270 12.72 -6.24 34.61
N GLU A 271 12.06 -5.89 35.69
CA GLU A 271 12.43 -6.31 37.03
C GLU A 271 11.80 -7.65 37.39
N HIS A 272 12.58 -8.52 38.03
CA HIS A 272 12.15 -9.84 38.45
C HIS A 272 12.57 -10.13 39.89
N ARG A 273 11.79 -10.99 40.54
CA ARG A 273 12.02 -11.44 41.92
C ARG A 273 11.78 -12.92 42.05
N GLY A 274 12.62 -13.57 42.85
CA GLY A 274 12.55 -15.00 43.05
C GLY A 274 13.25 -15.46 44.32
N LYS A 275 13.39 -16.77 44.43
CA LYS A 275 14.05 -17.42 45.57
C LYS A 275 15.01 -18.50 45.08
N VAL A 276 16.15 -18.60 45.74
CA VAL A 276 17.10 -19.70 45.61
C VAL A 276 17.22 -20.44 46.93
N ILE A 277 17.15 -21.76 46.88
CA ILE A 277 17.43 -22.64 48.01
C ILE A 277 18.69 -23.42 47.67
N TYR A 278 19.72 -23.29 48.52
CA TYR A 278 20.93 -24.10 48.44
C TYR A 278 20.99 -25.05 49.64
N ASP A 279 20.86 -26.35 49.39
CA ASP A 279 20.83 -27.38 50.43
C ASP A 279 21.72 -28.60 50.09
N LYS A 280 21.40 -29.79 50.62
CA LYS A 280 22.15 -31.02 50.33
C LYS A 280 21.91 -31.59 48.92
N HIS A 281 20.84 -31.17 48.25
CA HIS A 281 20.45 -31.59 46.91
C HIS A 281 20.94 -30.64 45.82
N GLY A 282 21.52 -29.50 46.18
CA GLY A 282 22.07 -28.51 45.26
C GLY A 282 21.24 -27.21 45.27
N PHE A 283 21.26 -26.50 44.15
CA PHE A 283 20.53 -25.24 43.97
C PHE A 283 19.16 -25.49 43.35
N SER A 284 18.13 -24.88 43.94
CA SER A 284 16.75 -24.87 43.42
C SER A 284 16.23 -23.44 43.28
N TYR A 285 15.59 -23.13 42.15
CA TYR A 285 15.20 -21.79 41.74
C TYR A 285 13.67 -21.67 41.64
N PHE A 286 13.10 -20.61 42.21
CA PHE A 286 11.64 -20.40 42.29
C PHE A 286 11.25 -18.97 41.91
N GLU A 287 10.22 -18.86 41.08
CA GLU A 287 9.62 -17.59 40.67
C GLU A 287 8.63 -17.13 41.74
N ASN A 288 8.71 -15.85 42.13
CA ASN A 288 7.87 -15.22 43.16
C ASN A 288 8.23 -15.59 44.63
N THR A 289 7.99 -14.63 45.54
CA THR A 289 8.32 -14.74 46.97
C THR A 289 7.25 -15.50 47.78
N LYS A 290 6.02 -15.63 47.24
CA LYS A 290 4.93 -16.42 47.83
C LYS A 290 4.95 -17.84 47.27
N VAL A 291 5.76 -18.70 47.86
CA VAL A 291 5.69 -20.15 47.64
C VAL A 291 4.36 -20.64 48.24
N SER A 292 3.34 -20.89 47.41
CA SER A 292 2.19 -21.67 47.86
C SER A 292 2.59 -23.14 47.85
N TYR A 293 2.30 -23.87 48.93
CA TYR A 293 2.60 -25.31 49.04
C TYR A 293 1.89 -26.18 47.98
N ALA A 294 0.98 -25.60 47.18
CA ALA A 294 0.20 -26.32 46.17
C ALA A 294 0.91 -26.46 44.81
N ALA A 295 1.86 -25.58 44.48
CA ALA A 295 2.73 -25.72 43.31
C ALA A 295 3.87 -24.68 43.39
N PRO A 296 5.13 -25.07 43.64
CA PRO A 296 6.24 -24.14 43.51
C PRO A 296 6.51 -23.89 42.01
N ASN A 297 6.31 -22.66 41.54
CA ASN A 297 6.71 -22.26 40.18
C ASN A 297 8.24 -22.23 40.12
N GLN A 298 8.86 -23.34 39.74
CA GLN A 298 10.30 -23.36 39.45
C GLN A 298 10.55 -22.63 38.14
N PHE A 299 11.61 -21.83 38.08
CA PHE A 299 12.08 -21.22 36.84
C PHE A 299 13.50 -21.70 36.54
N THR A 300 13.86 -21.72 35.27
CA THR A 300 15.23 -21.98 34.83
C THR A 300 15.94 -20.64 34.65
N PRO A 301 16.96 -20.31 35.48
CA PRO A 301 17.74 -19.09 35.29
C PRO A 301 18.53 -19.14 33.97
N MET A 302 18.86 -17.98 33.42
CA MET A 302 19.81 -17.87 32.31
C MET A 302 21.16 -18.49 32.72
N GLU A 303 21.86 -19.12 31.78
CA GLU A 303 23.09 -19.88 32.07
C GLU A 303 24.15 -19.02 32.79
N ASP A 304 24.34 -17.78 32.37
CA ASP A 304 25.30 -16.86 33.00
C ASP A 304 24.85 -16.43 34.40
N MET A 305 23.56 -16.14 34.58
CA MET A 305 22.97 -15.84 35.89
C MET A 305 23.15 -17.00 36.86
N LYS A 306 22.90 -18.24 36.40
CA LYS A 306 23.07 -19.46 37.18
C LYS A 306 24.51 -19.58 37.70
N LYS A 307 25.49 -19.48 36.80
CA LYS A 307 26.92 -19.54 37.16
C LYS A 307 27.31 -18.47 38.19
N MET A 308 26.82 -17.24 38.01
CA MET A 308 27.06 -16.14 38.94
C MET A 308 26.49 -16.41 40.34
N ILE A 309 25.27 -16.96 40.43
CA ILE A 309 24.64 -17.32 41.72
C ILE A 309 25.40 -18.46 42.40
N GLU A 310 25.68 -19.53 41.68
CA GLU A 310 26.31 -20.73 42.24
C GLU A 310 27.75 -20.47 42.69
N ASN A 311 28.47 -19.56 42.03
CA ASN A 311 29.82 -19.13 42.44
C ASN A 311 29.81 -18.18 43.64
N SER A 312 28.75 -17.38 43.83
CA SER A 312 28.68 -16.38 44.90
C SER A 312 28.11 -16.92 46.22
N ILE A 313 27.19 -17.89 46.17
CA ILE A 313 26.55 -18.46 47.37
C ILE A 313 27.36 -19.67 47.88
N ALA A 314 28.18 -19.45 48.92
CA ALA A 314 28.99 -20.52 49.53
C ALA A 314 28.28 -21.28 50.68
N LYS A 315 27.23 -20.70 51.28
CA LYS A 315 26.58 -21.27 52.49
C LYS A 315 25.19 -21.79 52.18
N LYS A 316 24.87 -22.99 52.66
CA LYS A 316 23.51 -23.53 52.59
C LYS A 316 22.50 -22.61 53.26
N GLY A 317 21.33 -22.48 52.66
CA GLY A 317 20.25 -21.61 53.13
C GLY A 317 19.34 -21.14 52.01
N GLU A 318 18.43 -20.25 52.38
CA GLU A 318 17.46 -19.65 51.47
C GLU A 318 17.83 -18.19 51.18
N TYR A 319 17.65 -17.78 49.93
CA TYR A 319 18.06 -16.47 49.42
C TYR A 319 16.93 -15.89 48.56
N PHE A 320 16.57 -14.62 48.79
CA PHE A 320 15.75 -13.85 47.86
C PHE A 320 16.63 -13.32 46.74
N LEU A 321 16.20 -13.51 45.50
CA LEU A 321 16.84 -12.95 44.31
C LEU A 321 16.07 -11.72 43.83
N TYR A 322 16.82 -10.75 43.33
CA TYR A 322 16.33 -9.65 42.52
C TYR A 322 17.22 -9.54 41.28
N TRP A 323 16.62 -9.41 40.11
CA TRP A 323 17.37 -9.22 38.88
C TRP A 323 16.62 -8.39 37.86
N GLU A 324 17.38 -7.73 36.99
CA GLU A 324 16.86 -6.89 35.91
C GLU A 324 17.31 -7.46 34.57
N ILE A 325 16.41 -7.42 33.58
CA ILE A 325 16.67 -7.89 32.22
C ILE A 325 16.30 -6.80 31.22
N LEU A 326 17.16 -6.59 30.23
CA LEU A 326 16.88 -5.80 29.03
C LEU A 326 17.20 -6.67 27.81
N ASP A 327 16.27 -6.82 26.87
CA ASP A 327 16.43 -7.64 25.66
C ASP A 327 17.02 -9.04 25.92
N ASN A 328 16.46 -9.73 26.93
CA ASN A 328 16.89 -11.07 27.37
C ASN A 328 18.34 -11.15 27.85
N ARG A 329 18.97 -10.02 28.19
CA ARG A 329 20.30 -9.94 28.79
C ARG A 329 20.21 -9.44 30.22
N LEU A 330 21.04 -10.01 31.10
CA LEU A 330 21.13 -9.62 32.50
C LEU A 330 21.74 -8.21 32.64
N VAL A 331 21.06 -7.34 33.38
CA VAL A 331 21.47 -5.96 33.68
C VAL A 331 21.97 -5.85 35.11
N TYR A 332 21.23 -6.44 36.03
CA TYR A 332 21.52 -6.39 37.47
C TYR A 332 21.14 -7.72 38.12
N LEU A 333 21.91 -8.14 39.13
CA LEU A 333 21.63 -9.31 39.95
C LEU A 333 22.12 -9.09 41.37
N SER A 334 21.20 -9.24 42.33
CA SER A 334 21.54 -9.30 43.74
C SER A 334 20.76 -10.38 44.45
N TYR A 335 21.29 -10.82 45.59
CA TYR A 335 20.58 -11.71 46.48
C TYR A 335 20.66 -11.27 47.93
N LYS A 336 19.69 -11.69 48.73
CA LYS A 336 19.67 -11.49 50.18
C LYS A 336 19.37 -12.79 50.89
N ARG A 337 20.25 -13.19 51.81
CA ARG A 337 20.02 -14.39 52.64
C ARG A 337 18.83 -14.19 53.57
N MET A 338 17.95 -15.17 53.66
CA MET A 338 16.89 -15.19 54.64
C MET A 338 17.45 -15.56 56.02
N GLY A 339 17.20 -14.69 57.00
CA GLY A 339 17.53 -14.96 58.39
C GLY A 339 16.50 -15.87 59.04
N THR A 340 16.93 -16.76 59.93
CA THR A 340 16.05 -17.46 60.88
C THR A 340 16.03 -16.68 62.21
N GLY A 341 14.90 -16.03 62.52
CA GLY A 341 14.66 -15.28 63.76
C GLY A 341 14.49 -13.75 63.61
N VAL A 342 13.96 -13.09 64.66
CA VAL A 342 13.45 -11.70 64.67
C VAL A 342 14.51 -10.61 64.42
N PHE A 343 15.81 -10.92 64.46
CA PHE A 343 16.91 -9.92 64.39
C PHE A 343 17.96 -10.14 63.30
N LYS A 344 17.78 -11.09 62.36
CA LYS A 344 18.78 -11.32 61.30
C LYS A 344 18.46 -10.53 60.03
N VAL A 345 18.90 -9.27 59.99
CA VAL A 345 18.93 -8.47 58.77
C VAL A 345 20.24 -8.75 58.03
N HIS A 346 20.15 -9.42 56.90
CA HIS A 346 21.28 -9.55 55.97
C HIS A 346 21.23 -8.42 54.94
N GLU A 347 22.37 -7.79 54.68
CA GLU A 347 22.52 -6.86 53.56
C GLU A 347 22.44 -7.61 52.23
N PRO A 348 21.83 -7.01 51.19
CA PRO A 348 21.87 -7.56 49.85
C PRO A 348 23.33 -7.66 49.36
N VAL A 349 23.67 -8.80 48.78
CA VAL A 349 24.93 -9.00 48.07
C VAL A 349 24.66 -8.78 46.60
N GLU A 350 25.31 -7.77 46.03
CA GLU A 350 25.31 -7.56 44.59
C GLU A 350 26.28 -8.54 43.93
N VAL A 351 25.77 -9.33 43.00
CA VAL A 351 26.54 -10.36 42.27
C VAL A 351 27.00 -9.82 40.93
N TYR A 352 26.15 -9.03 40.27
CA TYR A 352 26.42 -8.45 38.97
C TYR A 352 25.64 -7.14 38.82
N SER A 353 26.26 -6.15 38.19
CA SER A 353 25.64 -4.88 37.85
C SER A 353 26.41 -4.27 36.69
N ILE A 354 25.69 -3.85 35.65
CA ILE A 354 26.28 -3.02 34.61
C ILE A 354 26.46 -1.57 35.06
N TYR A 355 25.78 -1.14 36.12
CA TYR A 355 25.76 0.25 36.61
C TYR A 355 27.06 0.68 37.33
N LYS A 356 28.16 -0.03 37.11
CA LYS A 356 29.40 0.06 37.89
C LYS A 356 30.51 0.79 37.16
#